data_AF-A0A5C6FGH0-F1
#
_entry.id   AF-A0A5C6FGH0-F1
#
_cell.length_a   1.000
_cell.length_b   1.000
_cell.length_c   1.000
_cell.angle_alpha   90.00
_cell.angle_beta   90.00
_cell.angle_gamma   90.00
#
_symmetry.space_group_name_H-M   'P 1'
#
loop_
_entity.id
_entity.type
_entity.pdbx_description
1 polymer ?
#
loop_
_entity_poly.entity_id
_entity_poly.type
_entity_poly.pdbx_seq_one_letter_code
_entity_poly.pdbx_strand_id
1 'polypeptide(L)'
;MTTLSATDVSTVTNLAQHMREMRVRAESMRAEFATGDRGFFSPIEDDQVTHLWVSYHMARAALLEILHTIRTTAGKAREDNAAEFALAYTSALILIDAARTLRDQFGKDVLVRRKLNESYSLFGIDRNSFDTIQLSLTDPKNAIGVRRANHFYDDNRELFQRLSLADENVARLVSLIDVLRERVAIGAKRYLRARVHQLRQDTRERLVGQSFARSVYAIQEWGSRLVSSISTKPGHVARLPAHVADAIAAIIQPGDVFVTRKEAAVTNYFLPGFWPHAAMYVGNDQVVESLKDGVRVRTMDSPLGNDAIALIRPTLPAPQIDQAIRRAHSHVGKPYDFDFDFTRSDRMVCTEVVYRSYEGLGGMSFELKKRAGRQTISAEDLLELAVAGQSFSTVAVYCQRFGDALLTDHDVAPVMNATVATLKNNS
;
A
#
# COMPACT_ATOMS: atom_id res chain seq x y z
N MET A 1 23.55 -19.95 -14.74
CA MET A 1 22.69 -19.83 -13.55
C MET A 1 22.41 -18.35 -13.36
N THR A 2 21.28 -17.87 -13.87
CA THR A 2 20.77 -16.53 -13.53
C THR A 2 20.30 -16.59 -12.09
N THR A 3 21.01 -15.91 -11.20
CA THR A 3 20.55 -15.73 -9.82
C THR A 3 19.28 -14.87 -9.85
N LEU A 4 18.17 -15.40 -9.33
CA LEU A 4 16.95 -14.61 -9.10
C LEU A 4 17.30 -13.36 -8.31
N SER A 5 16.78 -12.21 -8.74
CA SER A 5 16.88 -10.99 -7.95
C SER A 5 16.18 -11.20 -6.61
N ALA A 6 16.94 -11.13 -5.51
CA ALA A 6 16.39 -11.20 -4.14
C ALA A 6 15.30 -10.13 -3.91
N THR A 7 15.40 -9.00 -4.62
CA THR A 7 14.41 -7.92 -4.63
C THR A 7 13.09 -8.39 -5.22
N ASP A 8 13.08 -9.06 -6.37
CA ASP A 8 11.85 -9.48 -7.05
C ASP A 8 11.10 -10.55 -6.25
N VAL A 9 11.84 -11.49 -5.66
CA VAL A 9 11.26 -12.50 -4.77
C VAL A 9 10.64 -11.86 -3.52
N SER A 10 11.35 -10.91 -2.91
CA SER A 10 10.83 -10.16 -1.78
C SER A 10 9.56 -9.39 -2.14
N THR A 11 9.55 -8.71 -3.29
CA THR A 11 8.37 -8.02 -3.83
C THR A 11 7.18 -8.96 -3.98
N VAL A 12 7.33 -10.12 -4.62
CA VAL A 12 6.22 -11.08 -4.79
C VAL A 12 5.72 -11.61 -3.45
N THR A 13 6.61 -11.96 -2.52
CA THR A 13 6.20 -12.44 -1.19
C THR A 13 5.47 -11.36 -0.39
N ASN A 14 5.89 -10.10 -0.52
CA ASN A 14 5.26 -8.96 0.13
C ASN A 14 3.90 -8.65 -0.49
N LEU A 15 3.77 -8.70 -1.82
CA LEU A 15 2.48 -8.57 -2.50
C LEU A 15 1.51 -9.70 -2.12
N ALA A 16 2.02 -10.93 -1.95
CA ALA A 16 1.20 -12.05 -1.46
C ALA A 16 0.67 -11.77 -0.05
N GLN A 17 1.53 -11.30 0.86
CA GLN A 17 1.15 -10.94 2.21
C GLN A 17 0.15 -9.78 2.22
N HIS A 18 0.41 -8.73 1.47
CA HIS A 18 -0.46 -7.56 1.36
C HIS A 18 -1.85 -7.94 0.82
N MET A 19 -1.94 -8.79 -0.21
CA MET A 19 -3.22 -9.32 -0.71
C MET A 19 -4.00 -10.10 0.36
N ARG A 20 -3.31 -10.85 1.23
CA ARG A 20 -3.94 -11.53 2.37
C ARG A 20 -4.44 -10.56 3.43
N GLU A 21 -3.65 -9.54 3.78
CA GLU A 21 -4.04 -8.52 4.75
C GLU A 21 -5.24 -7.70 4.27
N MET A 22 -5.24 -7.29 3.00
CA MET A 22 -6.39 -6.61 2.39
C MET A 22 -7.65 -7.47 2.43
N ARG A 23 -7.52 -8.79 2.20
CA ARG A 23 -8.65 -9.72 2.33
C ARG A 23 -9.22 -9.71 3.75
N VAL A 24 -8.37 -9.89 4.76
CA VAL A 24 -8.82 -9.92 6.16
C VAL A 24 -9.51 -8.60 6.52
N ARG A 25 -8.95 -7.46 6.10
CA ARG A 25 -9.58 -6.15 6.30
C ARG A 25 -10.94 -6.04 5.60
N ALA A 26 -11.05 -6.51 4.37
CA ALA A 26 -12.31 -6.49 3.63
C ALA A 26 -13.39 -7.37 4.28
N GLU A 27 -13.00 -8.51 4.88
CA GLU A 27 -13.90 -9.39 5.64
C GLU A 27 -14.40 -8.71 6.93
N SER A 28 -13.50 -8.17 7.76
CA SER A 28 -13.86 -7.44 8.99
C SER A 28 -14.78 -6.26 8.67
N MET A 29 -14.40 -5.46 7.69
CA MET A 29 -15.15 -4.28 7.27
C MET A 29 -16.57 -4.64 6.82
N ARG A 30 -16.74 -5.74 6.08
CA ARG A 30 -18.07 -6.22 5.69
C ARG A 30 -18.94 -6.60 6.89
N ALA A 31 -18.36 -7.19 7.93
CA ALA A 31 -19.11 -7.59 9.13
C ALA A 31 -19.65 -6.37 9.91
N GLU A 32 -18.97 -5.23 9.82
CA GLU A 32 -19.34 -3.97 10.49
C GLU A 32 -20.39 -3.17 9.70
N PHE A 33 -20.50 -3.38 8.39
CA PHE A 33 -21.36 -2.59 7.53
C PHE A 33 -22.83 -2.98 7.63
N ALA A 34 -23.68 -2.03 8.07
CA ALA A 34 -25.14 -2.14 7.99
C ALA A 34 -25.69 -1.86 6.58
N THR A 35 -24.90 -2.09 5.53
CA THR A 35 -25.22 -1.76 4.14
C THR A 35 -26.33 -2.64 3.56
N GLY A 36 -26.49 -3.87 4.08
CA GLY A 36 -27.58 -4.79 3.72
C GLY A 36 -28.97 -4.22 4.07
N ASP A 37 -29.09 -3.52 5.20
CA ASP A 37 -30.34 -2.92 5.66
C ASP A 37 -30.57 -1.53 5.06
N ARG A 38 -29.48 -0.75 4.87
CA ARG A 38 -29.55 0.63 4.34
C ARG A 38 -29.64 0.73 2.82
N GLY A 39 -29.05 -0.22 2.09
CA GLY A 39 -29.04 -0.22 0.62
C GLY A 39 -28.04 0.76 -0.03
N PHE A 40 -27.22 1.46 0.74
CA PHE A 40 -26.15 2.36 0.27
C PHE A 40 -24.94 2.37 1.23
N PHE A 41 -23.78 2.79 0.73
CA PHE A 41 -22.57 3.05 1.54
C PHE A 41 -22.64 4.45 2.16
N SER A 42 -22.33 4.58 3.44
CA SER A 42 -22.02 5.89 4.02
C SER A 42 -20.68 6.43 3.49
N PRO A 43 -20.39 7.73 3.61
CA PRO A 43 -19.13 8.30 3.11
C PRO A 43 -17.86 7.62 3.67
N ILE A 44 -17.88 7.18 4.92
CA ILE A 44 -16.74 6.49 5.54
C ILE A 44 -16.53 5.11 4.91
N GLU A 45 -17.61 4.36 4.76
CA GLU A 45 -17.59 3.02 4.17
C GLU A 45 -17.20 3.09 2.69
N ASP A 46 -17.64 4.14 1.99
CA ASP A 46 -17.30 4.44 0.60
C ASP A 46 -15.79 4.67 0.41
N ASP A 47 -15.20 5.50 1.27
CA ASP A 47 -13.76 5.77 1.31
C ASP A 47 -12.96 4.49 1.59
N GLN A 48 -13.39 3.68 2.56
CA GLN A 48 -12.71 2.45 2.95
C GLN A 48 -12.76 1.38 1.85
N VAL A 49 -13.91 1.17 1.22
CA VAL A 49 -14.06 0.23 0.08
C VAL A 49 -13.22 0.71 -1.10
N THR A 50 -13.28 2.01 -1.41
CA THR A 50 -12.46 2.60 -2.46
C THR A 50 -10.98 2.39 -2.18
N HIS A 51 -10.56 2.53 -0.91
CA HIS A 51 -9.17 2.34 -0.53
C HIS A 51 -8.67 0.92 -0.80
N LEU A 52 -9.40 -0.07 -0.30
CA LEU A 52 -9.08 -1.48 -0.53
C LEU A 52 -9.10 -1.83 -2.02
N TRP A 53 -10.03 -1.25 -2.78
CA TRP A 53 -10.14 -1.52 -4.23
C TRP A 53 -8.96 -0.96 -5.01
N VAL A 54 -8.53 0.26 -4.71
CA VAL A 54 -7.34 0.87 -5.31
C VAL A 54 -6.09 0.07 -4.94
N SER A 55 -5.89 -0.26 -3.66
CA SER A 55 -4.74 -1.07 -3.21
C SER A 55 -4.70 -2.44 -3.90
N TYR A 56 -5.85 -3.10 -4.05
CA TYR A 56 -5.96 -4.35 -4.81
C TYR A 56 -5.52 -4.16 -6.27
N HIS A 57 -6.01 -3.13 -6.95
CA HIS A 57 -5.66 -2.86 -8.35
C HIS A 57 -4.16 -2.59 -8.54
N MET A 58 -3.55 -1.87 -7.60
CA MET A 58 -2.11 -1.59 -7.62
C MET A 58 -1.28 -2.87 -7.42
N ALA A 59 -1.60 -3.66 -6.40
CA ALA A 59 -0.91 -4.93 -6.16
C ALA A 59 -1.10 -5.92 -7.32
N ARG A 60 -2.30 -5.94 -7.91
CA ARG A 60 -2.60 -6.71 -9.13
C ARG A 60 -1.73 -6.25 -10.30
N ALA A 61 -1.58 -4.94 -10.48
CA ALA A 61 -0.79 -4.37 -11.56
C ALA A 61 0.69 -4.77 -11.45
N ALA A 62 1.29 -4.63 -10.26
CA ALA A 62 2.67 -5.05 -10.00
C ALA A 62 2.91 -6.55 -10.29
N LEU A 63 1.99 -7.42 -9.87
CA LEU A 63 2.07 -8.86 -10.16
C LEU A 63 1.97 -9.17 -11.66
N LEU A 64 1.15 -8.41 -12.41
CA LEU A 64 1.03 -8.56 -13.85
C LEU A 64 2.27 -8.08 -14.60
N GLU A 65 2.92 -7.02 -14.11
CA GLU A 65 4.18 -6.52 -14.64
C GLU A 65 5.29 -7.56 -14.46
N ILE A 66 5.44 -8.14 -13.26
CA ILE A 66 6.40 -9.23 -13.00
C ILE A 66 6.15 -10.40 -13.96
N LEU A 67 4.88 -10.81 -14.11
CA LEU A 67 4.50 -11.87 -15.04
C LEU A 67 4.86 -11.53 -16.50
N HIS A 68 4.64 -10.26 -16.90
CA HIS A 68 4.95 -9.80 -18.24
C HIS A 68 6.46 -9.79 -18.49
N THR A 69 7.23 -9.19 -17.60
CA THR A 69 8.69 -9.09 -17.67
C THR A 69 9.34 -10.47 -17.75
N ILE A 70 8.91 -11.43 -16.93
CA ILE A 70 9.47 -12.79 -16.99
C ILE A 70 9.08 -13.48 -18.30
N ARG A 71 7.84 -13.31 -18.78
CA ARG A 71 7.41 -13.90 -20.07
C ARG A 71 8.18 -13.35 -21.26
N THR A 72 8.56 -12.08 -21.23
CA THR A 72 9.30 -11.43 -22.32
C THR A 72 10.80 -11.75 -22.26
N THR A 73 11.38 -11.82 -21.06
CA THR A 73 12.82 -12.05 -20.85
C THR A 73 13.19 -13.54 -20.82
N ALA A 74 12.53 -14.34 -19.99
CA ALA A 74 12.85 -15.76 -19.79
C ALA A 74 12.11 -16.69 -20.76
N GLY A 75 10.98 -16.24 -21.34
CA GLY A 75 10.23 -16.98 -22.35
C GLY A 75 9.38 -18.13 -21.78
N LYS A 76 9.34 -19.26 -22.50
CA LYS A 76 8.58 -20.46 -22.07
C LYS A 76 9.32 -21.18 -20.93
N ALA A 77 8.54 -21.82 -20.05
CA ALA A 77 9.06 -22.62 -18.95
C ALA A 77 9.94 -23.78 -19.44
N ARG A 78 11.14 -23.89 -18.86
CA ARG A 78 12.19 -24.86 -19.14
C ARG A 78 13.01 -25.07 -17.86
N GLU A 79 13.77 -26.16 -17.78
CA GLU A 79 14.57 -26.45 -16.57
C GLU A 79 15.64 -25.38 -16.30
N ASP A 80 16.20 -24.77 -17.37
CA ASP A 80 17.23 -23.73 -17.29
C ASP A 80 16.73 -22.38 -16.76
N ASN A 81 15.41 -22.14 -16.79
CA ASN A 81 14.75 -20.95 -16.26
C ASN A 81 13.72 -21.26 -15.16
N ALA A 82 13.89 -22.39 -14.46
CA ALA A 82 12.95 -22.87 -13.46
C ALA A 82 12.73 -21.88 -12.31
N ALA A 83 13.77 -21.11 -11.95
CA ALA A 83 13.73 -20.10 -10.89
C ALA A 83 12.83 -18.91 -11.30
N GLU A 84 13.03 -18.36 -12.49
CA GLU A 84 12.19 -17.31 -13.08
C GLU A 84 10.76 -17.82 -13.30
N PHE A 85 10.60 -19.07 -13.73
CA PHE A 85 9.29 -19.72 -13.80
C PHE A 85 8.59 -19.74 -12.44
N ALA A 86 9.28 -20.11 -11.35
CA ALA A 86 8.69 -20.16 -10.01
C ALA A 86 8.18 -18.78 -9.57
N LEU A 87 8.92 -17.71 -9.88
CA LEU A 87 8.53 -16.34 -9.58
C LEU A 87 7.27 -15.92 -10.36
N ALA A 88 7.23 -16.18 -11.67
CA ALA A 88 6.06 -15.90 -12.50
C ALA A 88 4.85 -16.75 -12.09
N TYR A 89 5.08 -18.01 -11.74
CA TYR A 89 4.02 -18.94 -11.37
C TYR A 89 3.40 -18.56 -10.02
N THR A 90 4.22 -18.22 -9.03
CA THR A 90 3.77 -17.65 -7.76
C THR A 90 2.90 -16.40 -8.00
N SER A 91 3.38 -15.47 -8.84
CA SER A 91 2.64 -14.24 -9.18
C SER A 91 1.28 -14.52 -9.81
N ALA A 92 1.22 -15.48 -10.74
CA ALA A 92 -0.04 -15.92 -11.35
C ALA A 92 -1.00 -16.54 -10.33
N LEU A 93 -0.50 -17.36 -9.41
CA LEU A 93 -1.31 -17.99 -8.38
C LEU A 93 -1.89 -16.96 -7.40
N ILE A 94 -1.11 -15.95 -6.99
CA ILE A 94 -1.59 -14.85 -6.14
C ILE A 94 -2.73 -14.09 -6.83
N LEU A 95 -2.56 -13.75 -8.11
CA LEU A 95 -3.59 -13.06 -8.90
C LEU A 95 -4.90 -13.86 -8.94
N ILE A 96 -4.79 -15.18 -9.16
CA ILE A 96 -5.95 -16.08 -9.24
C ILE A 96 -6.64 -16.22 -7.87
N ASP A 97 -5.86 -16.43 -6.80
CA ASP A 97 -6.36 -16.57 -5.44
C ASP A 97 -7.10 -15.30 -4.98
N ALA A 98 -6.50 -14.12 -5.21
CA ALA A 98 -7.09 -12.84 -4.83
C ALA A 98 -8.39 -12.54 -5.60
N ALA A 99 -8.39 -12.73 -6.93
CA ALA A 99 -9.59 -12.49 -7.73
C ALA A 99 -10.73 -13.47 -7.39
N ARG A 100 -10.42 -14.72 -7.03
CA ARG A 100 -11.42 -15.71 -6.61
C ARG A 100 -11.97 -15.42 -5.24
N THR A 101 -11.11 -15.05 -4.30
CA THR A 101 -11.50 -14.57 -2.97
C THR A 101 -12.52 -13.44 -3.09
N LEU A 102 -12.19 -12.40 -3.86
CA LEU A 102 -13.07 -11.25 -4.09
C LEU A 102 -14.46 -11.69 -4.58
N ARG A 103 -14.50 -12.65 -5.50
CA ARG A 103 -15.77 -13.17 -6.01
C ARG A 103 -16.55 -13.97 -4.99
N ASP A 104 -15.87 -14.88 -4.31
CA ASP A 104 -16.52 -15.83 -3.41
C ASP A 104 -17.08 -15.07 -2.19
N GLN A 105 -16.45 -13.97 -1.80
CA GLN A 105 -16.90 -13.08 -0.74
C GLN A 105 -17.95 -12.06 -1.22
N PHE A 106 -17.69 -11.34 -2.31
CA PHE A 106 -18.46 -10.15 -2.68
C PHE A 106 -19.28 -10.31 -3.96
N GLY A 107 -19.08 -11.36 -4.75
CA GLY A 107 -19.68 -11.50 -6.09
C GLY A 107 -21.21 -11.62 -6.12
N LYS A 108 -21.85 -11.96 -4.98
CA LYS A 108 -23.31 -12.01 -4.85
C LYS A 108 -23.91 -10.72 -4.29
N ASP A 109 -23.09 -9.84 -3.75
CA ASP A 109 -23.54 -8.59 -3.16
C ASP A 109 -23.68 -7.53 -4.27
N VAL A 110 -24.93 -7.18 -4.59
CA VAL A 110 -25.23 -6.26 -5.70
C VAL A 110 -24.70 -4.85 -5.39
N LEU A 111 -24.75 -4.42 -4.14
CA LEU A 111 -24.32 -3.10 -3.72
C LEU A 111 -22.79 -2.99 -3.79
N VAL A 112 -22.07 -3.96 -3.22
CA VAL A 112 -20.60 -4.03 -3.30
C VAL A 112 -20.15 -4.18 -4.74
N ARG A 113 -20.76 -5.09 -5.52
CA ARG A 113 -20.41 -5.28 -6.93
C ARG A 113 -20.63 -4.01 -7.75
N ARG A 114 -21.71 -3.26 -7.49
CA ARG A 114 -21.94 -1.96 -8.15
C ARG A 114 -20.81 -0.98 -7.81
N LYS A 115 -20.44 -0.88 -6.53
CA LYS A 115 -19.36 0.00 -6.06
C LYS A 115 -18.00 -0.34 -6.69
N LEU A 116 -17.61 -1.62 -6.69
CA LEU A 116 -16.34 -2.06 -7.27
C LEU A 116 -16.30 -1.95 -8.81
N ASN A 117 -17.45 -1.81 -9.47
CA ASN A 117 -17.54 -1.55 -10.91
C ASN A 117 -17.67 -0.06 -11.25
N GLU A 118 -17.64 0.85 -10.27
CA GLU A 118 -17.48 2.28 -10.53
C GLU A 118 -16.14 2.56 -11.21
N SER A 119 -16.10 3.62 -12.02
CA SER A 119 -14.85 4.08 -12.61
C SER A 119 -14.09 4.93 -11.60
N TYR A 120 -12.80 4.65 -11.44
CA TYR A 120 -11.89 5.50 -10.70
C TYR A 120 -10.79 5.96 -11.66
N SER A 121 -11.13 6.90 -12.55
CA SER A 121 -10.27 7.37 -13.64
C SER A 121 -8.93 7.92 -13.16
N LEU A 122 -8.92 8.55 -11.98
CA LEU A 122 -7.71 9.07 -11.32
C LEU A 122 -6.74 7.98 -10.90
N PHE A 123 -7.21 6.74 -10.84
CA PHE A 123 -6.42 5.53 -10.60
C PHE A 123 -6.36 4.61 -11.82
N GLY A 124 -6.75 5.08 -13.01
CA GLY A 124 -6.78 4.23 -14.22
C GLY A 124 -7.64 2.96 -14.05
N ILE A 125 -8.61 2.98 -13.14
CA ILE A 125 -9.54 1.85 -12.93
C ILE A 125 -10.78 2.14 -13.77
N ASP A 126 -10.95 1.34 -14.81
CA ASP A 126 -12.09 1.43 -15.70
C ASP A 126 -13.40 1.03 -14.98
N ARG A 127 -14.51 1.59 -15.47
CA ARG A 127 -15.85 1.08 -15.13
C ARG A 127 -15.91 -0.42 -15.47
N ASN A 128 -16.65 -1.19 -14.68
CA ASN A 128 -16.80 -2.64 -14.83
C ASN A 128 -15.49 -3.42 -14.60
N SER A 129 -14.53 -2.84 -13.87
CA SER A 129 -13.23 -3.46 -13.58
C SER A 129 -13.38 -4.76 -12.78
N PHE A 130 -14.23 -4.79 -11.74
CA PHE A 130 -14.51 -6.01 -10.98
C PHE A 130 -15.04 -7.12 -11.89
N ASP A 131 -16.06 -6.85 -12.70
CA ASP A 131 -16.64 -7.83 -13.62
C ASP A 131 -15.61 -8.30 -14.66
N THR A 132 -14.80 -7.39 -15.19
CA THR A 132 -13.71 -7.70 -16.12
C THR A 132 -12.68 -8.64 -15.51
N ILE A 133 -12.28 -8.39 -14.24
CA ILE A 133 -11.39 -9.28 -13.49
C ILE A 133 -12.04 -10.66 -13.31
N GLN A 134 -13.32 -10.71 -12.97
CA GLN A 134 -14.05 -11.97 -12.81
C GLN A 134 -14.15 -12.77 -14.11
N LEU A 135 -14.35 -12.10 -15.24
CA LEU A 135 -14.34 -12.72 -16.57
C LEU A 135 -12.94 -13.23 -16.95
N SER A 136 -11.87 -12.53 -16.55
CA SER A 136 -10.49 -12.94 -16.87
C SER A 136 -10.09 -14.27 -16.25
N LEU A 137 -10.65 -14.61 -15.08
CA LEU A 137 -10.45 -15.90 -14.41
C LEU A 137 -11.03 -17.09 -15.22
N THR A 138 -12.01 -16.83 -16.11
CA THR A 138 -12.69 -17.83 -16.96
C THR A 138 -12.18 -17.82 -18.39
N ASP A 139 -11.19 -16.97 -18.69
CA ASP A 139 -10.59 -16.92 -20.01
C ASP A 139 -9.90 -18.27 -20.36
N PRO A 140 -10.26 -18.91 -21.49
CA PRO A 140 -9.67 -20.18 -21.90
C PRO A 140 -8.14 -20.13 -22.06
N LYS A 141 -7.57 -19.01 -22.54
CA LYS A 141 -6.12 -18.84 -22.71
C LYS A 141 -5.43 -18.82 -21.35
N ASN A 142 -5.98 -18.09 -20.38
CA ASN A 142 -5.47 -18.08 -19.00
C ASN A 142 -5.56 -19.47 -18.37
N ALA A 143 -6.70 -20.16 -18.54
CA ALA A 143 -6.90 -21.51 -18.01
C ALA A 143 -5.96 -22.55 -18.62
N ILE A 144 -5.60 -22.42 -19.91
CA ILE A 144 -4.59 -23.26 -20.55
C ILE A 144 -3.20 -22.92 -20.00
N GLY A 145 -2.87 -21.64 -19.84
CA GLY A 145 -1.59 -21.20 -19.27
C GLY A 145 -1.35 -21.74 -17.86
N VAL A 146 -2.36 -21.64 -16.99
CA VAL A 146 -2.30 -22.17 -15.61
C VAL A 146 -2.18 -23.69 -15.60
N ARG A 147 -2.89 -24.40 -16.48
CA ARG A 147 -2.76 -25.87 -16.60
C ARG A 147 -1.36 -26.28 -17.02
N ARG A 148 -0.77 -25.61 -18.01
CA ARG A 148 0.61 -25.85 -18.44
C ARG A 148 1.62 -25.58 -17.33
N ALA A 149 1.42 -24.49 -16.57
CA ALA A 149 2.29 -24.17 -15.44
C ALA A 149 2.17 -25.22 -14.31
N ASN A 150 0.96 -25.69 -13.99
CA ASN A 150 0.78 -26.80 -13.05
C ASN A 150 1.53 -28.05 -13.51
N HIS A 151 1.32 -28.47 -14.77
CA HIS A 151 1.97 -29.64 -15.34
C HIS A 151 3.50 -29.52 -15.30
N PHE A 152 4.05 -28.38 -15.73
CA PHE A 152 5.50 -28.13 -15.66
C PHE A 152 6.03 -28.23 -14.23
N TYR A 153 5.33 -27.63 -13.26
CA TYR A 153 5.75 -27.70 -11.85
C TYR A 153 5.66 -29.13 -11.28
N ASP A 154 4.61 -29.88 -11.63
CA ASP A 154 4.40 -31.25 -11.17
C ASP A 154 5.41 -32.23 -11.78
N ASP A 155 5.67 -32.14 -13.08
CA ASP A 155 6.65 -32.99 -13.78
C ASP A 155 8.08 -32.75 -13.28
N ASN A 156 8.36 -31.53 -12.78
CA ASN A 156 9.69 -31.10 -12.36
C ASN A 156 9.82 -30.96 -10.84
N ARG A 157 9.01 -31.67 -10.05
CA ARG A 157 9.02 -31.57 -8.57
C ARG A 157 10.41 -31.79 -7.97
N GLU A 158 11.17 -32.77 -8.46
CA GLU A 158 12.53 -33.04 -7.98
C GLU A 158 13.50 -31.88 -8.28
N LEU A 159 13.35 -31.22 -9.43
CA LEU A 159 14.12 -30.03 -9.77
C LEU A 159 13.83 -28.90 -8.77
N PHE A 160 12.56 -28.60 -8.50
CA PHE A 160 12.18 -27.56 -7.54
C PHE A 160 12.62 -27.86 -6.11
N GLN A 161 12.61 -29.13 -5.70
CA GLN A 161 13.17 -29.55 -4.41
C GLN A 161 14.67 -29.28 -4.34
N ARG A 162 15.43 -29.70 -5.37
CA ARG A 162 16.88 -29.42 -5.42
C ARG A 162 17.19 -27.92 -5.42
N LEU A 163 16.45 -27.13 -6.20
CA LEU A 163 16.62 -25.67 -6.24
C LEU A 163 16.26 -25.01 -4.90
N SER A 164 15.22 -25.49 -4.22
CA SER A 164 14.84 -24.96 -2.89
C SER A 164 15.90 -25.24 -1.82
N LEU A 165 16.59 -26.38 -1.91
CA LEU A 165 17.72 -26.68 -1.01
C LEU A 165 18.95 -25.83 -1.31
N ALA A 166 19.11 -25.36 -2.54
CA ALA A 166 20.26 -24.59 -3.00
C ALA A 166 20.07 -23.06 -2.87
N ASP A 167 18.83 -22.56 -2.95
CA ASP A 167 18.52 -21.13 -2.93
C ASP A 167 17.28 -20.84 -2.05
N GLU A 168 17.49 -20.08 -0.98
CA GLU A 168 16.44 -19.66 -0.04
C GLU A 168 15.32 -18.87 -0.73
N ASN A 169 15.63 -18.08 -1.76
CA ASN A 169 14.62 -17.31 -2.49
C ASN A 169 13.70 -18.26 -3.27
N VAL A 170 14.24 -19.31 -3.88
CA VAL A 170 13.43 -20.34 -4.55
C VAL A 170 12.60 -21.11 -3.52
N ALA A 171 13.18 -21.45 -2.37
CA ALA A 171 12.46 -22.13 -1.29
C ALA A 171 11.22 -21.35 -0.83
N ARG A 172 11.34 -20.02 -0.67
CA ARG A 172 10.22 -19.13 -0.32
C ARG A 172 9.11 -19.16 -1.37
N LEU A 173 9.47 -19.15 -2.66
CA LEU A 173 8.50 -19.22 -3.76
C LEU A 173 7.80 -20.58 -3.82
N VAL A 174 8.55 -21.68 -3.71
CA VAL A 174 8.02 -23.05 -3.69
C VAL A 174 7.03 -23.25 -2.53
N SER A 175 7.37 -22.77 -1.34
CA SER A 175 6.45 -22.80 -0.20
C SER A 175 5.15 -22.04 -0.48
N LEU A 176 5.22 -20.85 -1.08
CA LEU A 176 4.02 -20.09 -1.47
C LEU A 176 3.20 -20.79 -2.55
N ILE A 177 3.86 -21.37 -3.56
CA ILE A 177 3.20 -22.13 -4.63
C ILE A 177 2.38 -23.26 -4.03
N ASP A 178 2.98 -24.08 -3.16
CA ASP A 178 2.31 -25.24 -2.59
C ASP A 178 1.05 -24.83 -1.80
N VAL A 179 1.14 -23.79 -0.98
CA VAL A 179 -0.02 -23.23 -0.24
C VAL A 179 -1.09 -22.66 -1.19
N LEU A 180 -0.70 -21.95 -2.25
CA LEU A 180 -1.65 -21.31 -3.16
C LEU A 180 -2.33 -22.31 -4.10
N ARG A 181 -1.63 -23.36 -4.53
CA ARG A 181 -2.17 -24.39 -5.43
C ARG A 181 -3.34 -25.14 -4.80
N GLU A 182 -3.25 -25.47 -3.51
CA GLU A 182 -4.34 -26.10 -2.77
C GLU A 182 -5.60 -25.22 -2.77
N ARG A 183 -5.45 -23.91 -2.50
CA ARG A 183 -6.56 -22.95 -2.49
C ARG A 183 -7.18 -22.76 -3.88
N VAL A 184 -6.36 -22.73 -4.93
CA VAL A 184 -6.84 -22.55 -6.30
C VAL A 184 -7.49 -23.85 -6.84
N ALA A 185 -7.00 -25.04 -6.50
CA ALA A 185 -7.50 -26.30 -7.08
C ALA A 185 -8.98 -26.60 -6.74
N ILE A 186 -9.43 -26.32 -5.51
CA ILE A 186 -10.73 -26.77 -4.97
C ILE A 186 -11.97 -26.19 -5.71
N GLY A 187 -11.83 -25.06 -6.43
CA GLY A 187 -12.98 -24.34 -7.02
C GLY A 187 -13.11 -24.34 -8.56
N ALA A 188 -12.18 -24.93 -9.32
CA ALA A 188 -12.17 -24.82 -10.79
C ALA A 188 -13.40 -25.46 -11.49
N LYS A 189 -13.92 -26.58 -10.95
CA LYS A 189 -15.13 -27.27 -11.49
C LYS A 189 -16.45 -26.52 -11.20
N ARG A 190 -16.51 -25.76 -10.09
CA ARG A 190 -17.65 -24.89 -9.75
C ARG A 190 -17.63 -23.61 -10.60
N TYR A 191 -16.43 -23.15 -10.92
CA TYR A 191 -16.12 -21.93 -11.66
C TYR A 191 -16.53 -22.02 -13.15
N LEU A 192 -16.28 -23.16 -13.82
CA LEU A 192 -16.70 -23.39 -15.22
C LEU A 192 -18.23 -23.32 -15.39
N ARG A 193 -18.99 -23.79 -14.38
CA ARG A 193 -20.46 -23.76 -14.37
C ARG A 193 -21.03 -22.35 -14.20
N ALA A 194 -20.37 -21.48 -13.43
CA ALA A 194 -20.79 -20.08 -13.25
C ALA A 194 -20.65 -19.24 -14.54
N ARG A 195 -19.65 -19.56 -15.40
CA ARG A 195 -19.45 -18.90 -16.71
C ARG A 195 -20.69 -18.94 -17.61
N VAL A 196 -21.40 -20.07 -17.61
CA VAL A 196 -22.58 -20.30 -18.45
C VAL A 196 -23.74 -19.39 -18.04
N HIS A 197 -23.83 -19.04 -16.75
CA HIS A 197 -24.90 -18.18 -16.23
C HIS A 197 -24.65 -16.69 -16.51
N GLN A 198 -23.38 -16.27 -16.58
CA GLN A 198 -22.99 -14.86 -16.75
C GLN A 198 -22.90 -14.44 -18.23
N LEU A 199 -22.51 -15.35 -19.14
CA LEU A 199 -22.57 -15.13 -20.59
C LEU A 199 -24.01 -14.99 -21.14
N ARG A 200 -25.02 -15.46 -20.40
CA ARG A 200 -26.43 -15.34 -20.78
C ARG A 200 -27.00 -13.93 -20.56
N GLN A 201 -26.38 -13.10 -19.73
CA GLN A 201 -26.82 -11.72 -19.48
C GLN A 201 -26.10 -10.68 -20.35
N ASP A 202 -24.87 -10.94 -20.80
CA ASP A 202 -24.11 -10.01 -21.66
C ASP A 202 -23.93 -10.57 -23.08
N THR A 203 -24.91 -10.31 -23.94
CA THR A 203 -24.78 -10.48 -25.41
C THR A 203 -24.28 -9.21 -26.12
N ARG A 204 -23.82 -8.20 -25.37
CA ARG A 204 -23.23 -6.98 -25.94
C ARG A 204 -21.80 -6.79 -25.44
N GLU A 205 -20.91 -6.61 -26.41
CA GLU A 205 -19.48 -6.28 -26.30
C GLU A 205 -18.50 -7.46 -26.11
N ARG A 206 -18.17 -8.08 -27.25
CA ARG A 206 -16.91 -8.80 -27.44
C ARG A 206 -15.73 -7.82 -27.37
N LEU A 207 -15.13 -7.65 -26.21
CA LEU A 207 -13.81 -7.04 -26.04
C LEU A 207 -12.97 -7.81 -25.01
N VAL A 208 -12.63 -9.08 -25.30
CA VAL A 208 -11.82 -9.92 -24.38
C VAL A 208 -10.41 -10.22 -24.95
N GLY A 209 -9.98 -9.49 -25.98
CA GLY A 209 -8.67 -9.69 -26.60
C GLY A 209 -7.52 -8.85 -26.03
N GLN A 210 -7.77 -7.79 -25.26
CA GLN A 210 -6.79 -6.72 -25.02
C GLN A 210 -6.52 -6.33 -23.55
N SER A 211 -7.14 -6.98 -22.56
CA SER A 211 -7.03 -6.54 -21.15
C SER A 211 -5.64 -6.70 -20.53
N PHE A 212 -4.83 -7.67 -20.96
CA PHE A 212 -3.48 -7.88 -20.41
C PHE A 212 -2.53 -6.74 -20.81
N ALA A 213 -2.59 -6.29 -22.06
CA ALA A 213 -1.78 -5.18 -22.55
C ALA A 213 -2.21 -3.84 -21.92
N ARG A 214 -3.52 -3.58 -21.79
CA ARG A 214 -4.01 -2.33 -21.17
C ARG A 214 -3.66 -2.20 -19.68
N SER A 215 -3.72 -3.29 -18.91
CA SER A 215 -3.30 -3.27 -17.50
C SER A 215 -1.80 -2.93 -17.33
N VAL A 216 -0.94 -3.37 -18.27
CA VAL A 216 0.49 -3.03 -18.28
C VAL A 216 0.73 -1.60 -18.80
N TYR A 217 -0.03 -1.15 -19.80
CA TYR A 217 0.00 0.24 -20.27
C TYR A 217 -0.44 1.24 -19.21
N ALA A 218 -1.44 0.89 -18.38
CA ALA A 218 -1.83 1.70 -17.24
C ALA A 218 -0.63 1.91 -16.30
N ILE A 219 0.14 0.86 -15.99
CA ILE A 219 1.37 0.93 -15.17
C ILE A 219 2.43 1.85 -15.79
N GLN A 220 2.57 1.86 -17.11
CA GLN A 220 3.45 2.80 -17.82
C GLN A 220 2.98 4.26 -17.72
N GLU A 221 1.67 4.53 -17.72
CA GLU A 221 1.14 5.87 -17.41
C GLU A 221 1.34 6.24 -15.93
N TRP A 222 1.27 5.27 -15.02
CA TRP A 222 1.59 5.48 -13.59
C TRP A 222 3.07 5.80 -13.37
N GLY A 223 3.99 4.99 -13.88
CA GLY A 223 5.43 5.20 -13.73
C GLY A 223 5.93 6.52 -14.33
N SER A 224 5.24 7.04 -15.36
CA SER A 224 5.55 8.33 -15.98
C SER A 224 4.78 9.53 -15.40
N ARG A 225 3.65 9.32 -14.70
CA ARG A 225 2.81 10.38 -14.10
C ARG A 225 2.53 10.22 -12.60
N LEU A 226 3.39 9.56 -11.82
CA LEU A 226 3.28 9.56 -10.36
C LEU A 226 3.79 10.89 -9.77
N VAL A 227 2.92 11.87 -9.98
CA VAL A 227 2.99 13.26 -9.55
C VAL A 227 2.29 13.37 -8.20
N SER A 228 2.89 14.16 -7.31
CA SER A 228 2.31 14.71 -6.08
C SER A 228 1.04 15.57 -6.30
N SER A 229 0.42 15.52 -7.49
CA SER A 229 -0.67 16.40 -7.93
C SER A 229 -1.93 15.67 -8.40
N ILE A 230 -2.00 14.32 -8.35
CA ILE A 230 -3.24 13.61 -8.70
C ILE A 230 -4.13 13.55 -7.45
N SER A 231 -5.12 14.44 -7.42
CA SER A 231 -6.19 14.52 -6.41
C SER A 231 -7.45 13.83 -6.94
N THR A 232 -8.09 12.95 -6.15
CA THR A 232 -9.38 12.31 -6.45
C THR A 232 -10.59 13.26 -6.61
N LYS A 233 -10.45 14.55 -6.26
CA LYS A 233 -11.48 15.59 -6.42
C LYS A 233 -11.02 16.63 -7.45
N PRO A 234 -11.63 16.69 -8.65
CA PRO A 234 -11.32 17.71 -9.65
C PRO A 234 -11.51 19.12 -9.05
N GLY A 235 -10.44 19.93 -9.05
CA GLY A 235 -10.43 21.29 -8.47
C GLY A 235 -10.03 21.40 -7.00
N HIS A 236 -9.86 20.27 -6.29
CA HIS A 236 -9.35 20.29 -4.91
C HIS A 236 -7.83 20.50 -4.93
N VAL A 237 -7.40 21.67 -4.44
CA VAL A 237 -5.98 21.97 -4.18
C VAL A 237 -5.76 21.74 -2.70
N ALA A 238 -5.06 20.64 -2.37
CA ALA A 238 -4.75 20.32 -0.99
C ALA A 238 -3.95 21.46 -0.35
N ARG A 239 -4.48 21.98 0.75
CA ARG A 239 -3.90 23.06 1.54
C ARG A 239 -4.70 23.24 2.81
N LEU A 240 -4.01 23.46 3.92
CA LEU A 240 -4.66 23.83 5.17
C LEU A 240 -5.32 25.21 5.03
N PRO A 241 -6.47 25.44 5.68
CA PRO A 241 -7.03 26.79 5.77
C PRO A 241 -6.00 27.77 6.35
N ALA A 242 -6.02 29.03 5.88
CA ALA A 242 -5.04 30.03 6.30
C ALA A 242 -4.99 30.21 7.82
N HIS A 243 -6.15 30.23 8.48
CA HIS A 243 -6.22 30.35 9.95
C HIS A 243 -5.59 29.17 10.69
N VAL A 244 -5.65 27.96 10.12
CA VAL A 244 -4.98 26.78 10.68
C VAL A 244 -3.47 26.89 10.50
N ALA A 245 -3.01 27.31 9.31
CA ALA A 245 -1.60 27.51 9.03
C ALA A 245 -0.99 28.60 9.94
N ASP A 246 -1.68 29.72 10.12
CA ASP A 246 -1.26 30.81 11.00
C ASP A 246 -1.20 30.35 12.46
N ALA A 247 -2.18 29.57 12.92
CA ALA A 247 -2.19 29.01 14.27
C ALA A 247 -1.04 28.03 14.49
N ILE A 248 -0.69 27.20 13.49
CA ILE A 248 0.48 26.32 13.53
C ILE A 248 1.77 27.14 13.62
N ALA A 249 1.92 28.16 12.76
CA ALA A 249 3.11 29.03 12.76
C ALA A 249 3.35 29.71 14.12
N ALA A 250 2.29 30.00 14.88
CA ALA A 250 2.39 30.61 16.20
C ALA A 250 2.90 29.66 17.31
N ILE A 251 2.79 28.34 17.14
CA ILE A 251 3.06 27.35 18.20
C ILE A 251 4.21 26.38 17.91
N ILE A 252 4.65 26.27 16.64
CA ILE A 252 5.71 25.35 16.23
C ILE A 252 7.06 25.71 16.84
N GLN A 253 7.85 24.68 17.16
CA GLN A 253 9.19 24.81 17.73
C GLN A 253 10.17 23.88 16.99
N PRO A 254 11.43 24.30 16.77
CA PRO A 254 12.44 23.42 16.17
C PRO A 254 12.49 22.07 16.87
N GLY A 255 12.52 20.99 16.08
CA GLY A 255 12.40 19.62 16.57
C GLY A 255 11.00 19.02 16.46
N ASP A 256 9.96 19.84 16.35
CA ASP A 256 8.61 19.33 16.13
C ASP A 256 8.53 18.47 14.86
N VAL A 257 7.66 17.45 14.88
CA VAL A 257 7.42 16.56 13.74
C VAL A 257 5.99 16.77 13.26
N PHE A 258 5.87 17.16 12.00
CA PHE A 258 4.59 17.16 11.29
C PHE A 258 4.30 15.76 10.79
N VAL A 259 3.08 15.29 11.05
CA VAL A 259 2.52 14.10 10.44
C VAL A 259 1.33 14.54 9.60
N THR A 260 1.37 14.25 8.30
CA THR A 260 0.49 14.93 7.34
C THR A 260 -0.26 13.93 6.49
N ARG A 261 -1.46 14.35 6.04
CA ARG A 261 -2.28 13.62 5.09
C ARG A 261 -2.80 14.59 4.04
N LYS A 262 -2.48 14.31 2.79
CA LYS A 262 -3.16 14.92 1.64
C LYS A 262 -4.41 14.10 1.35
N GLU A 263 -5.60 14.64 1.57
CA GLU A 263 -6.82 13.96 1.11
C GLU A 263 -6.72 13.78 -0.40
N ALA A 264 -7.33 12.72 -0.92
CA ALA A 264 -7.37 12.49 -2.36
C ALA A 264 -6.00 12.18 -3.02
N ALA A 265 -4.89 12.05 -2.27
CA ALA A 265 -3.60 11.63 -2.80
C ALA A 265 -3.50 10.12 -3.00
N VAL A 266 -3.04 9.71 -4.18
CA VAL A 266 -2.92 8.29 -4.55
C VAL A 266 -1.91 7.51 -3.68
N THR A 267 -0.93 8.20 -3.09
CA THR A 267 0.08 7.60 -2.20
C THR A 267 -0.52 7.04 -0.89
N ASN A 268 -1.67 7.56 -0.44
CA ASN A 268 -2.33 7.12 0.79
C ASN A 268 -2.92 5.71 0.67
N TYR A 269 -3.05 5.20 -0.55
CA TYR A 269 -3.57 3.86 -0.85
C TYR A 269 -2.48 2.78 -0.80
N PHE A 270 -1.22 3.18 -0.58
CA PHE A 270 -0.07 2.28 -0.48
C PHE A 270 0.37 2.01 0.97
N LEU A 271 0.17 2.97 1.89
CA LEU A 271 0.64 2.88 3.28
C LEU A 271 -0.53 2.55 4.23
N PRO A 272 -0.38 1.56 5.14
CA PRO A 272 -1.43 1.25 6.11
C PRO A 272 -1.57 2.40 7.11
N GLY A 273 -2.80 2.91 7.27
CA GLY A 273 -3.14 3.92 8.28
C GLY A 273 -3.68 5.24 7.71
N PHE A 274 -4.06 6.16 8.58
CA PHE A 274 -4.65 7.45 8.20
C PHE A 274 -3.59 8.50 7.81
N TRP A 275 -2.38 8.39 8.33
CA TRP A 275 -1.31 9.36 8.31
C TRP A 275 -0.10 8.85 7.50
N PRO A 276 -0.02 9.13 6.19
CA PRO A 276 0.96 8.53 5.29
C PRO A 276 2.39 9.10 5.39
N HIS A 277 2.58 10.29 5.97
CA HIS A 277 3.83 11.03 5.80
C HIS A 277 4.26 11.81 7.05
N ALA A 278 5.58 11.98 7.20
CA ALA A 278 6.19 12.74 8.28
C ALA A 278 7.27 13.70 7.77
N ALA A 279 7.37 14.87 8.39
CA ALA A 279 8.41 15.87 8.13
C ALA A 279 8.89 16.49 9.45
N MET A 280 10.20 16.65 9.63
CA MET A 280 10.77 17.21 10.85
C MET A 280 11.04 18.70 10.67
N TYR A 281 10.48 19.55 11.53
CA TYR A 281 10.75 20.98 11.56
C TYR A 281 12.14 21.25 12.14
N VAL A 282 12.96 21.98 11.38
CA VAL A 282 14.36 22.27 11.74
C VAL A 282 14.59 23.76 12.07
N GLY A 283 13.52 24.55 12.16
CA GLY A 283 13.57 26.00 12.38
C GLY A 283 13.60 26.79 11.07
N ASN A 284 13.51 28.13 11.18
CA ASN A 284 13.56 29.07 10.04
C ASN A 284 12.60 28.73 8.90
N ASP A 285 11.37 28.30 9.22
CA ASP A 285 10.35 27.89 8.22
C ASP A 285 10.80 26.76 7.29
N GLN A 286 11.67 25.88 7.80
CA GLN A 286 12.20 24.74 7.06
C GLN A 286 11.88 23.41 7.74
N VAL A 287 11.63 22.41 6.90
CA VAL A 287 11.53 21.00 7.30
C VAL A 287 12.57 20.16 6.58
N VAL A 288 13.04 19.10 7.24
CA VAL A 288 13.77 18.02 6.60
C VAL A 288 12.82 16.83 6.47
N GLU A 289 12.69 16.33 5.24
CA GLU A 289 11.83 15.20 4.93
C GLU A 289 12.37 14.41 3.74
N SER A 290 11.97 13.14 3.66
CA SER A 290 12.25 12.29 2.49
C SER A 290 11.00 12.15 1.62
N LEU A 291 11.11 12.58 0.36
CA LEU A 291 10.12 12.33 -0.69
C LEU A 291 10.81 11.59 -1.84
N LYS A 292 10.13 11.29 -2.94
CA LYS A 292 10.69 10.51 -4.08
C LYS A 292 12.02 11.04 -4.64
N ASP A 293 12.29 12.34 -4.48
CA ASP A 293 13.51 13.02 -4.89
C ASP A 293 14.59 13.05 -3.79
N GLY A 294 14.44 12.20 -2.78
CA GLY A 294 15.34 12.00 -1.66
C GLY A 294 15.05 12.90 -0.45
N VAL A 295 15.97 12.82 0.52
CA VAL A 295 15.97 13.65 1.71
C VAL A 295 16.40 15.06 1.33
N ARG A 296 15.56 16.05 1.59
CA ARG A 296 15.85 17.47 1.31
C ARG A 296 15.33 18.37 2.40
N VAL A 297 15.91 19.56 2.46
CA VAL A 297 15.33 20.70 3.17
C VAL A 297 14.24 21.31 2.28
N ARG A 298 13.04 21.51 2.82
CA ARG A 298 11.89 22.10 2.13
C ARG A 298 11.27 23.22 2.97
N THR A 299 10.49 24.08 2.33
CA THR A 299 9.75 25.14 3.01
C THR A 299 8.54 24.57 3.75
N MET A 300 7.96 25.38 4.63
CA MET A 300 6.68 25.09 5.29
C MET A 300 5.50 24.86 4.34
N ASP A 301 5.60 25.23 3.05
CA ASP A 301 4.59 24.88 2.05
C ASP A 301 4.39 23.37 1.91
N SER A 302 5.43 22.57 2.19
CA SER A 302 5.34 21.12 2.08
C SER A 302 4.37 20.52 3.10
N PRO A 303 4.53 20.70 4.43
CA PRO A 303 3.55 20.22 5.40
C PRO A 303 2.22 20.98 5.33
N LEU A 304 2.22 22.30 5.11
CA LEU A 304 0.98 23.12 5.09
C LEU A 304 0.15 22.94 3.81
N GLY A 305 0.74 22.37 2.74
CA GLY A 305 0.07 21.97 1.51
C GLY A 305 -0.74 20.66 1.60
N ASN A 306 -1.05 20.21 2.82
CA ASN A 306 -1.84 19.01 3.09
C ASN A 306 -3.24 19.38 3.61
N ASP A 307 -4.15 18.42 3.66
CA ASP A 307 -5.55 18.63 4.07
C ASP A 307 -5.79 18.30 5.54
N ALA A 308 -4.92 17.48 6.13
CA ALA A 308 -4.88 17.22 7.55
C ALA A 308 -3.44 17.19 8.03
N ILE A 309 -3.24 17.59 9.28
CA ILE A 309 -1.93 17.66 9.92
C ILE A 309 -2.05 17.35 11.41
N ALA A 310 -1.08 16.63 11.93
CA ALA A 310 -0.84 16.46 13.35
C ALA A 310 0.58 16.96 13.66
N LEU A 311 0.73 17.60 14.81
CA LEU A 311 1.98 18.13 15.31
C LEU A 311 2.35 17.41 16.61
N ILE A 312 3.50 16.75 16.62
CA ILE A 312 4.05 16.09 17.80
C ILE A 312 5.40 16.70 18.16
N ARG A 313 5.70 16.82 19.46
CA ARG A 313 6.91 17.47 19.96
C ARG A 313 7.78 16.49 20.74
N PRO A 314 9.09 16.40 20.47
CA PRO A 314 9.97 15.50 21.22
C PRO A 314 10.07 15.95 22.68
N THR A 315 9.99 15.00 23.60
CA THR A 315 10.17 15.24 25.04
C THR A 315 11.66 15.17 25.38
N LEU A 316 12.44 16.12 24.85
CA LEU A 316 13.90 16.19 25.01
C LEU A 316 14.37 17.59 25.43
N PRO A 317 15.48 17.72 26.18
CA PRO A 317 16.16 18.99 26.40
C PRO A 317 16.67 19.62 25.09
N ALA A 318 16.69 20.96 25.03
CA ALA A 318 17.11 21.72 23.84
C ALA A 318 18.45 21.28 23.22
N PRO A 319 19.54 20.99 23.97
CA PRO A 319 20.79 20.54 23.36
C PRO A 319 20.67 19.23 22.58
N GLN A 320 19.77 18.34 22.99
CA GLN A 320 19.50 17.07 22.31
C GLN A 320 18.62 17.29 21.08
N ILE A 321 17.67 18.23 21.13
CA ILE A 321 16.90 18.66 19.95
C ILE A 321 17.83 19.24 18.89
N ASP A 322 18.77 20.10 19.27
CA ASP A 322 19.78 20.65 18.34
C ASP A 322 20.63 19.54 17.72
N GLN A 323 20.97 18.51 18.49
CA GLN A 323 21.67 17.33 17.99
C GLN A 323 20.82 16.54 16.98
N ALA A 324 19.54 16.35 17.25
CA ALA A 324 18.60 15.70 16.33
C ALA A 324 18.50 16.48 15.01
N ILE A 325 18.39 17.81 15.07
CA ILE A 325 18.36 18.68 13.88
C ILE A 325 19.65 18.54 13.05
N ARG A 326 20.83 18.52 13.69
CA ARG A 326 22.10 18.25 12.98
C ARG A 326 22.12 16.88 12.31
N ARG A 327 21.58 15.84 12.96
CA ARG A 327 21.45 14.50 12.38
C ARG A 327 20.52 14.51 11.18
N ALA A 328 19.37 15.17 11.26
CA ALA A 328 18.45 15.34 10.12
C ALA A 328 19.15 15.99 8.93
N HIS A 329 19.91 17.07 9.14
CA HIS A 329 20.68 17.72 8.07
C HIS A 329 21.76 16.81 7.46
N SER A 330 22.41 15.96 8.26
CA SER A 330 23.43 15.01 7.76
C SER A 330 22.87 13.98 6.77
N HIS A 331 21.54 13.85 6.69
CA HIS A 331 20.84 12.94 5.81
C HIS A 331 20.41 13.57 4.49
N VAL A 332 20.49 14.90 4.36
CA VAL A 332 20.15 15.63 3.14
C VAL A 332 21.01 15.14 1.96
N GLY A 333 20.37 14.89 0.83
CA GLY A 333 20.99 14.37 -0.39
C GLY A 333 20.93 12.86 -0.53
N LYS A 334 20.54 12.11 0.51
CA LYS A 334 20.34 10.67 0.37
C LYS A 334 19.08 10.36 -0.48
N PRO A 335 19.15 9.35 -1.37
CA PRO A 335 18.02 8.93 -2.19
C PRO A 335 16.86 8.37 -1.36
N TYR A 336 15.66 8.36 -1.95
CA TYR A 336 14.48 7.80 -1.31
C TYR A 336 14.55 6.27 -1.27
N ASP A 337 14.10 5.68 -0.17
CA ASP A 337 14.02 4.22 -0.04
C ASP A 337 12.66 3.67 -0.49
N PHE A 338 12.57 3.25 -1.74
CA PHE A 338 11.38 2.58 -2.27
C PHE A 338 11.14 1.18 -1.69
N ASP A 339 12.13 0.62 -1.00
CA ASP A 339 12.07 -0.70 -0.38
C ASP A 339 11.57 -0.64 1.08
N PHE A 340 11.53 0.53 1.71
CA PHE A 340 11.13 0.68 3.13
C PHE A 340 11.93 -0.25 4.07
N ASP A 341 13.26 -0.33 3.88
CA ASP A 341 14.16 -1.22 4.63
C ASP A 341 15.12 -0.44 5.55
N PHE A 342 14.77 -0.33 6.83
CA PHE A 342 15.54 0.48 7.79
C PHE A 342 16.88 -0.17 8.19
N THR A 343 17.16 -1.39 7.70
CA THR A 343 18.46 -2.06 7.91
C THR A 343 19.58 -1.46 7.05
N ARG A 344 19.23 -0.68 6.01
CA ARG A 344 20.17 0.04 5.16
C ARG A 344 20.13 1.54 5.46
N SER A 345 21.26 2.23 5.29
CA SER A 345 21.38 3.67 5.63
C SER A 345 21.79 4.56 4.45
N ASP A 346 21.93 3.97 3.25
CA ASP A 346 22.26 4.64 2.00
C ASP A 346 21.06 5.35 1.34
N ARG A 347 19.84 5.03 1.80
CA ARG A 347 18.54 5.54 1.32
C ARG A 347 17.60 5.71 2.50
N MET A 348 16.57 6.58 2.39
CA MET A 348 15.69 6.88 3.52
C MET A 348 14.22 7.09 3.13
N VAL A 349 13.31 6.61 3.97
CA VAL A 349 11.90 7.05 3.96
C VAL A 349 11.66 8.22 4.91
N CYS A 350 10.47 8.83 4.84
CA CYS A 350 10.13 10.03 5.61
C CYS A 350 10.21 9.83 7.13
N THR A 351 9.67 8.71 7.64
CA THR A 351 9.72 8.36 9.07
C THR A 351 11.10 7.93 9.53
N GLU A 352 11.95 7.45 8.62
CA GLU A 352 13.34 7.08 8.92
C GLU A 352 14.21 8.31 9.20
N VAL A 353 13.92 9.46 8.55
CA VAL A 353 14.55 10.74 8.88
C VAL A 353 14.28 11.09 10.35
N VAL A 354 13.04 10.95 10.82
CA VAL A 354 12.65 11.20 12.21
C VAL A 354 13.35 10.21 13.15
N TYR A 355 13.22 8.91 12.87
CA TYR A 355 13.84 7.84 13.64
C TYR A 355 15.34 8.03 13.81
N ARG A 356 16.10 8.19 12.71
CA ARG A 356 17.56 8.34 12.76
C ARG A 356 18.01 9.65 13.42
N SER A 357 17.18 10.68 13.38
CA SER A 357 17.47 11.94 14.05
C SER A 357 17.39 11.79 15.57
N TYR A 358 16.39 11.07 16.07
CA TYR A 358 16.09 11.01 17.49
C TYR A 358 16.58 9.77 18.24
N GLU A 359 16.75 8.64 17.57
CA GLU A 359 17.15 7.37 18.19
C GLU A 359 18.41 7.53 19.07
N GLY A 360 18.31 7.05 20.31
CA GLY A 360 19.35 7.08 21.33
C GLY A 360 19.55 8.44 22.01
N LEU A 361 18.85 9.51 21.63
CA LEU A 361 18.94 10.81 22.31
C LEU A 361 18.04 10.84 23.54
N GLY A 362 18.57 11.22 24.70
CA GLY A 362 17.78 11.34 25.93
C GLY A 362 17.12 10.04 26.40
N GLY A 363 17.64 8.88 25.98
CA GLY A 363 17.03 7.58 26.23
C GLY A 363 15.85 7.24 25.31
N MET A 364 15.58 8.06 24.29
CA MET A 364 14.58 7.79 23.28
C MET A 364 14.96 6.53 22.49
N SER A 365 14.04 5.56 22.46
CA SER A 365 14.20 4.30 21.75
C SER A 365 12.92 4.04 20.97
N PHE A 366 13.09 3.66 19.71
CA PHE A 366 11.97 3.32 18.83
C PHE A 366 11.94 1.81 18.60
N GLU A 367 10.81 1.18 18.94
CA GLU A 367 10.56 -0.21 18.57
C GLU A 367 10.24 -0.29 17.08
N LEU A 368 11.18 -0.79 16.28
CA LEU A 368 10.92 -1.08 14.87
C LEU A 368 9.98 -2.29 14.79
N LYS A 369 8.88 -2.12 14.04
CA LYS A 369 7.88 -3.16 13.82
C LYS A 369 8.13 -3.79 12.45
N LYS A 370 8.07 -5.13 12.40
CA LYS A 370 8.25 -5.88 11.15
C LYS A 370 6.99 -5.78 10.29
N ARG A 371 7.07 -5.06 9.17
CA ARG A 371 5.99 -4.90 8.18
C ARG A 371 6.48 -5.38 6.82
N ALA A 372 5.71 -6.25 6.16
CA ALA A 372 6.11 -6.86 4.89
C ALA A 372 7.56 -7.42 4.93
N GLY A 373 7.91 -8.11 6.02
CA GLY A 373 9.22 -8.72 6.22
C GLY A 373 10.36 -7.76 6.60
N ARG A 374 10.12 -6.44 6.60
CA ARG A 374 11.12 -5.37 6.80
C ARG A 374 10.93 -4.69 8.16
N GLN A 375 12.02 -4.26 8.78
CA GLN A 375 11.95 -3.46 10.01
C GLN A 375 11.63 -2.00 9.63
N THR A 376 10.56 -1.44 10.18
CA THR A 376 10.08 -0.10 9.82
C THR A 376 9.44 0.60 11.01
N ILE A 377 9.25 1.92 10.89
CA ILE A 377 8.30 2.68 11.70
C ILE A 377 7.36 3.47 10.76
N SER A 378 6.05 3.40 10.99
CA SER A 378 5.07 4.20 10.22
C SER A 378 4.86 5.57 10.85
N ALA A 379 4.17 6.49 10.16
CA ALA A 379 3.86 7.78 10.75
C ALA A 379 2.88 7.63 11.93
N GLU A 380 1.96 6.67 11.87
CA GLU A 380 1.07 6.31 12.97
C GLU A 380 1.81 5.78 14.18
N ASP A 381 2.89 5.01 14.02
CA ASP A 381 3.69 4.58 15.17
C ASP A 381 4.27 5.79 15.92
N LEU A 382 4.69 6.84 15.20
CA LEU A 382 5.15 8.09 15.82
C LEU A 382 4.00 8.78 16.58
N LEU A 383 2.78 8.73 16.04
CA LEU A 383 1.61 9.25 16.73
C LEU A 383 1.20 8.41 17.94
N GLU A 384 1.34 7.08 17.87
CA GLU A 384 1.11 6.17 19.00
C GLU A 384 2.05 6.50 20.16
N LEU A 385 3.32 6.73 19.87
CA LEU A 385 4.31 7.19 20.84
C LEU A 385 3.85 8.51 21.49
N ALA A 386 3.46 9.50 20.67
CA ALA A 386 3.01 10.79 21.17
C ALA A 386 1.75 10.70 22.04
N VAL A 387 0.75 9.91 21.62
CA VAL A 387 -0.50 9.69 22.38
C VAL A 387 -0.23 8.95 23.69
N ALA A 388 0.73 8.03 23.71
CA ALA A 388 1.16 7.33 24.92
C ALA A 388 2.02 8.21 25.84
N GLY A 389 2.38 9.44 25.43
CA GLY A 389 3.32 10.30 26.13
C GLY A 389 4.74 9.74 26.18
N GLN A 390 5.07 8.83 25.25
CA GLN A 390 6.37 8.19 25.12
C GLN A 390 7.16 8.89 24.03
N SER A 391 8.34 9.41 24.34
CA SER A 391 9.26 10.08 23.39
C SER A 391 8.75 11.41 22.82
N PHE A 392 7.47 11.53 22.54
CA PHE A 392 6.80 12.72 22.03
C PHE A 392 5.59 13.08 22.90
N SER A 393 5.18 14.34 22.83
CA SER A 393 3.88 14.83 23.28
C SER A 393 3.05 15.29 22.09
N THR A 394 1.73 15.21 22.20
CA THR A 394 0.81 15.77 21.21
C THR A 394 0.70 17.28 21.39
N VAL A 395 0.90 18.05 20.32
CA VAL A 395 0.81 19.53 20.36
C VAL A 395 -0.49 20.01 19.76
N ALA A 396 -0.78 19.59 18.53
CA ALA A 396 -1.94 20.06 17.80
C ALA A 396 -2.40 19.05 16.75
N VAL A 397 -3.67 19.11 16.35
CA VAL A 397 -4.19 18.34 15.23
C VAL A 397 -5.26 19.13 14.50
N TYR A 398 -5.22 19.08 13.17
CA TYR A 398 -6.29 19.54 12.30
C TYR A 398 -6.64 18.44 11.32
N CYS A 399 -7.94 18.16 11.24
CA CYS A 399 -8.51 17.30 10.23
C CYS A 399 -9.93 17.77 10.00
N GLN A 400 -10.25 18.20 8.76
CA GLN A 400 -11.56 18.75 8.42
C GLN A 400 -12.74 17.83 8.80
N ARG A 401 -12.49 16.51 8.88
CA ARG A 401 -13.48 15.49 9.30
C ARG A 401 -13.96 15.68 10.76
N PHE A 402 -13.17 16.35 11.60
CA PHE A 402 -13.42 16.53 13.03
C PHE A 402 -13.70 17.98 13.42
N GLY A 403 -13.72 18.90 12.46
CA GLY A 403 -14.00 20.32 12.67
C GLY A 403 -13.14 21.22 11.78
N ASP A 404 -13.43 22.52 11.82
CA ASP A 404 -12.71 23.53 11.03
C ASP A 404 -11.62 24.27 11.83
N ALA A 405 -11.40 23.90 13.09
CA ALA A 405 -10.41 24.53 13.96
C ALA A 405 -9.18 23.62 14.14
N LEU A 406 -8.01 24.24 14.33
CA LEU A 406 -6.85 23.55 14.87
C LEU A 406 -7.14 23.24 16.35
N LEU A 407 -7.08 21.97 16.72
CA LEU A 407 -7.25 21.54 18.10
C LEU A 407 -5.89 21.52 18.80
N THR A 408 -5.84 21.96 20.06
CA THR A 408 -4.65 21.95 20.92
C THR A 408 -4.98 21.36 22.29
N ASP A 409 -3.95 21.09 23.10
CA ASP A 409 -4.10 20.64 24.48
C ASP A 409 -4.96 19.36 24.62
N HIS A 410 -5.99 19.42 25.47
CA HIS A 410 -6.86 18.29 25.81
C HIS A 410 -7.75 17.84 24.64
N ASP A 411 -7.97 18.70 23.64
CA ASP A 411 -8.83 18.39 22.48
C ASP A 411 -8.09 17.59 21.40
N VAL A 412 -6.77 17.44 21.50
CA VAL A 412 -5.96 16.70 20.52
C VAL A 412 -6.13 15.19 20.68
N ALA A 413 -6.12 14.70 21.92
CA ALA A 413 -6.09 13.26 22.20
C ALA A 413 -7.30 12.49 21.63
N PRO A 414 -8.56 12.98 21.68
CA PRO A 414 -9.69 12.28 21.08
C PRO A 414 -9.55 12.08 19.57
N VAL A 415 -9.14 13.12 18.83
CA VAL A 415 -8.99 13.05 17.36
C VAL A 415 -7.79 12.19 16.97
N MET A 416 -6.68 12.30 17.69
CA MET A 416 -5.51 11.45 17.49
C MET A 416 -5.85 9.99 17.76
N ASN A 417 -6.52 9.69 18.87
CA ASN A 417 -6.99 8.34 19.16
C ASN A 417 -7.95 7.82 18.08
N ALA A 418 -8.91 8.62 17.61
CA ALA A 418 -9.84 8.19 16.57
C ALA A 418 -9.15 7.87 15.23
N THR A 419 -8.16 8.68 14.84
CA THR A 419 -7.42 8.52 13.57
C THR A 419 -6.32 7.45 13.63
N VAL A 420 -5.77 7.19 14.82
CA VAL A 420 -4.80 6.11 15.06
C VAL A 420 -5.50 4.76 15.32
N ALA A 421 -6.61 4.74 16.06
CA ALA A 421 -7.34 3.52 16.43
C ALA A 421 -8.13 2.89 15.28
N THR A 422 -8.21 3.53 14.11
CA THR A 422 -8.83 2.94 12.91
C THR A 422 -8.15 1.63 12.45
N LEU A 423 -7.03 1.23 13.08
CA LEU A 423 -6.38 -0.08 12.95
C LEU A 423 -6.44 -0.97 14.21
N LYS A 424 -6.70 -0.43 15.41
CA LYS A 424 -6.61 -1.21 16.68
C LYS A 424 -7.77 -2.18 16.90
N ASN A 425 -8.92 -1.97 16.26
CA ASN A 425 -10.05 -2.90 16.34
C ASN A 425 -9.85 -4.22 15.57
N ASN A 426 -8.66 -4.50 15.03
CA ASN A 426 -8.35 -5.73 14.29
C ASN A 426 -7.01 -6.37 14.70
N SER A 427 -6.63 -6.28 15.98
CA SER A 427 -5.44 -6.98 16.52
C SER A 427 -5.73 -8.46 16.80
#